data_AF-A0A022WAJ8-F1
#
_entry.id   AF-A0A022WAJ8-F1
#
_cell.length_a   1.000
_cell.length_b   1.000
_cell.length_c   1.000
_cell.angle_alpha   90.00
_cell.angle_beta   90.00
_cell.angle_gamma   90.00
#
_symmetry.space_group_name_H-M   'P 1'
#
loop_
_entity.id
_entity.type
_entity.pdbx_description
1 polymer ?
#
loop_
_entity_poly.entity_id
_entity_poly.type
_entity_poly.pdbx_seq_one_letter_code
_entity_poly.pdbx_strand_id
1 'polypeptide(L)'
;ISVLPTKSWGNYRSLDKVIHLLEALEAARKKVTYYALDLSFSELTSTLQTIPTDQFVHVQFSALHGTFDDGLQWLKETPVIRDQPHCLLLFGLTIGNFSRPNAAKFLHNIASHALVGSPSQSSILLTLDSCKVPTKVIRAYTAEGVVPFALESLKYGNTLFHQNVGENVFDPEDWYFLSEWNYVLGRHEASLVPRSKDIKLGRPLDKIVVGKHEKVRFGCSYKFDSEERKELFETAGLRDVKSWSKEGCDVAFYQLKCCPN
;
A
#
# COMPACT_ATOMS: atom_id res chain seq x y z
N ILE A 1 11.14 11.53 6.35
CA ILE A 1 9.92 10.70 6.54
C ILE A 1 9.36 10.39 5.16
N SER A 2 9.40 9.14 4.71
CA SER A 2 8.87 8.79 3.38
C SER A 2 7.52 8.08 3.50
N VAL A 3 6.48 8.59 2.85
CA VAL A 3 5.16 7.97 2.79
C VAL A 3 4.93 7.41 1.39
N LEU A 4 4.44 6.18 1.35
CA LEU A 4 3.94 5.58 0.15
C LEU A 4 2.41 5.69 0.11
N PRO A 5 1.83 6.21 -0.97
CA PRO A 5 0.53 5.77 -1.42
C PRO A 5 0.74 4.43 -2.13
N THR A 6 0.47 3.34 -1.44
CA THR A 6 -0.18 2.24 -2.17
C THR A 6 -1.65 2.52 -2.09
N LYS A 7 -2.30 2.61 -3.25
CA LYS A 7 -3.75 2.72 -3.34
C LYS A 7 -4.35 1.53 -2.56
N SER A 8 -4.77 1.77 -1.33
CA SER A 8 -5.69 0.88 -0.63
C SER A 8 -7.09 1.23 -1.13
N TRP A 9 -7.93 0.21 -1.23
CA TRP A 9 -9.27 0.25 -1.80
C TRP A 9 -10.10 1.35 -1.13
N GLY A 10 -10.29 2.47 -1.83
CA GLY A 10 -10.97 3.66 -1.34
C GLY A 10 -10.19 4.95 -1.64
N ASN A 11 -10.90 6.02 -2.01
CA ASN A 11 -10.36 7.37 -2.26
C ASN A 11 -9.74 7.99 -0.99
N TYR A 12 -8.60 7.49 -0.52
CA TYR A 12 -7.86 8.08 0.58
C TYR A 12 -6.60 8.74 0.03
N ARG A 13 -6.61 10.08 0.01
CA ARG A 13 -5.39 10.87 -0.14
C ARG A 13 -4.46 10.46 1.00
N SER A 14 -3.29 9.92 0.67
CA SER A 14 -2.33 9.40 1.65
C SER A 14 -1.96 10.42 2.73
N LEU A 15 -2.13 11.71 2.42
CA LEU A 15 -1.77 12.81 3.29
C LEU A 15 -2.68 13.02 4.52
N ASP A 16 -3.96 12.66 4.45
CA ASP A 16 -4.92 12.96 5.54
C ASP A 16 -4.51 12.31 6.88
N LYS A 17 -3.83 11.16 6.81
CA LYS A 17 -3.31 10.46 8.00
C LYS A 17 -1.95 10.98 8.44
N VAL A 18 -1.16 11.46 7.49
CA VAL A 18 0.23 11.86 7.69
C VAL A 18 0.31 13.27 8.22
N ILE A 19 -0.60 14.16 7.79
CA ILE A 19 -0.59 15.57 8.16
C ILE A 19 -0.61 15.77 9.67
N HIS A 20 -1.41 14.99 10.41
CA HIS A 20 -1.45 15.04 11.87
C HIS A 20 -0.11 14.69 12.53
N LEU A 21 0.66 13.76 11.95
CA LEU A 21 2.00 13.47 12.43
C LEU A 21 2.96 14.63 12.14
N LEU A 22 2.86 15.25 10.97
CA LEU A 22 3.69 16.39 10.59
C LEU A 22 3.38 17.62 11.46
N GLU A 23 2.10 17.91 11.72
CA GLU A 23 1.65 18.96 12.64
C GLU A 23 2.19 18.74 14.05
N ALA A 24 2.16 17.49 14.55
CA ALA A 24 2.72 17.16 15.86
C ALA A 24 4.25 17.35 15.91
N LEU A 25 4.96 17.01 14.83
CA LEU A 25 6.41 17.23 14.73
C LEU A 25 6.75 18.72 14.66
N GLU A 26 5.96 19.51 13.93
CA GLU A 26 6.06 20.96 13.85
C GLU A 26 5.86 21.61 15.22
N ALA A 27 4.77 21.26 15.92
CA ALA A 27 4.48 21.74 17.27
C ALA A 27 5.60 21.36 18.27
N ALA A 28 6.20 20.18 18.11
CA ALA A 28 7.36 19.72 18.87
C ALA A 28 8.70 20.31 18.39
N ARG A 29 8.67 21.20 17.40
CA ARG A 29 9.83 21.88 16.78
C ARG A 29 10.91 20.92 16.28
N LYS A 30 10.51 19.76 15.77
CA LYS A 30 11.42 18.77 15.21
C LYS A 30 11.81 19.17 13.79
N LYS A 31 13.10 19.41 13.59
CA LYS A 31 13.66 19.65 12.25
C LYS A 31 13.63 18.36 11.45
N VAL A 32 12.70 18.24 10.52
CA VAL A 32 12.52 17.04 9.70
C VAL A 32 12.22 17.42 8.25
N THR A 33 12.64 16.55 7.32
CA THR A 33 12.20 16.63 5.92
C THR A 33 11.28 15.45 5.62
N TYR A 34 10.08 15.79 5.16
CA TYR A 34 9.09 14.87 4.66
C TYR A 34 9.26 14.68 3.15
N TYR A 35 9.37 13.43 2.71
CA TYR A 35 9.49 13.06 1.30
C TYR A 35 8.22 12.29 0.90
N ALA A 36 7.35 12.92 0.12
CA ALA A 36 6.25 12.19 -0.51
C ALA A 36 6.81 11.39 -1.70
N LEU A 37 6.54 10.09 -1.76
CA LEU A 37 6.98 9.21 -2.85
C LEU A 37 5.76 8.62 -3.55
N ASP A 38 5.60 8.87 -4.85
CA ASP A 38 4.51 8.28 -5.65
C ASP A 38 5.01 8.00 -7.08
N LEU A 39 4.42 6.99 -7.74
CA LEU A 39 4.65 6.69 -9.16
C LEU A 39 3.91 7.68 -10.06
N SER A 40 2.78 8.23 -9.60
CA SER A 40 1.99 9.21 -10.34
C SER A 40 2.45 10.63 -10.00
N PHE A 41 3.11 11.26 -10.96
CA PHE A 41 3.53 12.65 -10.84
C PHE A 41 2.36 13.61 -10.58
N SER A 42 1.21 13.38 -11.21
CA SER A 42 0.01 14.20 -11.04
C SER A 42 -0.58 14.08 -9.63
N GLU A 43 -0.67 12.85 -9.09
CA GLU A 43 -1.15 12.63 -7.72
C GLU A 43 -0.17 13.20 -6.69
N LEU A 44 1.14 13.03 -6.92
CA LEU A 44 2.20 13.59 -6.07
C LEU A 44 2.10 15.12 -6.01
N THR A 45 1.98 15.75 -7.17
CA THR A 45 1.88 17.22 -7.29
C THR A 45 0.61 17.73 -6.63
N SER A 46 -0.55 17.15 -6.97
CA SER A 46 -1.85 17.50 -6.40
C SER A 46 -1.84 17.38 -4.88
N THR A 47 -1.29 16.28 -4.36
CA THR A 47 -1.20 16.02 -2.92
C THR A 47 -0.34 17.07 -2.21
N LEU A 48 0.86 17.36 -2.74
CA LEU A 48 1.76 18.36 -2.13
C LEU A 48 1.20 19.79 -2.21
N GLN A 49 0.47 20.14 -3.27
CA GLN A 49 -0.18 21.45 -3.40
C GLN A 49 -1.30 21.68 -2.37
N THR A 50 -1.88 20.61 -1.82
CA THR A 50 -2.93 20.74 -0.80
C THR A 50 -2.40 20.99 0.61
N ILE A 51 -1.09 20.89 0.81
CA ILE A 51 -0.48 21.09 2.13
C ILE A 51 -0.32 22.60 2.38
N PRO A 52 -0.81 23.13 3.52
CA PRO A 52 -0.57 24.51 3.91
C PRO A 52 0.87 24.67 4.43
N THR A 53 1.84 24.62 3.51
CA THR A 53 3.28 24.61 3.84
C THR A 53 3.75 25.87 4.56
N ASP A 54 3.01 26.97 4.44
CA ASP A 54 3.22 28.23 5.16
C ASP A 54 3.07 28.09 6.68
N GLN A 55 2.35 27.07 7.15
CA GLN A 55 2.18 26.77 8.57
C GLN A 55 3.34 25.98 9.19
N PHE A 56 4.32 25.56 8.38
CA PHE A 56 5.43 24.71 8.80
C PHE A 56 6.77 25.46 8.72
N VAL A 57 7.44 25.59 9.87
CA VAL A 57 8.77 26.20 9.99
C VAL A 57 9.86 25.14 10.18
N HIS A 58 9.53 24.06 10.89
CA HIS A 58 10.47 22.99 11.26
C HIS A 58 10.35 21.75 10.37
N VAL A 59 9.19 21.53 9.74
CA VAL A 59 8.94 20.47 8.77
C VAL A 59 9.11 21.00 7.35
N GLN A 60 10.04 20.42 6.60
CA GLN A 60 10.21 20.70 5.17
C GLN A 60 9.55 19.61 4.33
N PHE A 61 9.10 19.95 3.12
CA PHE A 61 8.41 19.04 2.21
C PHE A 61 9.20 18.89 0.90
N SER A 62 9.37 17.65 0.47
CA SER A 62 10.05 17.26 -0.75
C SER A 62 9.27 16.15 -1.46
N ALA A 63 9.49 16.01 -2.76
CA ALA A 63 8.86 15.02 -3.61
C ALA A 63 9.90 14.04 -4.16
N LEU A 64 9.56 12.76 -4.22
CA LEU A 64 10.28 11.74 -4.96
C LEU A 64 9.30 11.14 -5.96
N HIS A 65 9.52 11.37 -7.25
CA HIS A 65 8.72 10.74 -8.31
C HIS A 65 9.42 9.48 -8.77
N GLY A 66 8.83 8.33 -8.49
CA GLY A 66 9.44 7.04 -8.80
C GLY A 66 8.73 5.89 -8.12
N THR A 67 9.24 4.70 -8.38
CA THR A 67 8.81 3.48 -7.69
C THR A 67 9.32 3.44 -6.26
N PHE A 68 8.85 2.46 -5.49
CA PHE A 68 9.37 2.25 -4.15
C PHE A 68 10.86 1.92 -4.14
N ASP A 69 11.28 1.07 -5.08
CA ASP A 69 12.68 0.65 -5.19
C ASP A 69 13.59 1.83 -5.58
N ASP A 70 13.12 2.72 -6.46
CA ASP A 70 13.83 3.97 -6.78
C ASP A 70 14.04 4.83 -5.52
N GLY A 71 13.01 4.93 -4.67
CA GLY A 71 13.10 5.65 -3.40
C GLY A 71 14.08 5.04 -2.41
N LEU A 72 14.10 3.71 -2.28
CA LEU A 72 15.06 3.00 -1.43
C LEU A 72 16.49 3.13 -1.96
N GLN A 73 16.67 3.05 -3.28
CA GLN A 73 17.96 3.27 -3.92
C GLN A 73 18.45 4.71 -3.68
N TRP A 74 17.58 5.70 -3.89
CA TRP A 74 17.90 7.10 -3.63
C TRP A 74 18.33 7.34 -2.18
N LEU A 75 17.63 6.76 -1.20
CA LEU A 75 18.01 6.83 0.22
C LEU A 75 19.40 6.22 0.47
N LYS A 76 19.73 5.11 -0.20
CA LYS A 76 21.00 4.41 -0.03
C LYS A 76 22.18 5.08 -0.74
N GLU A 77 21.94 5.73 -1.87
CA GLU A 77 23.01 6.23 -2.74
C GLU A 77 23.30 7.73 -2.54
N THR A 78 22.33 8.50 -2.04
CA THR A 78 22.47 9.96 -1.90
C THR A 78 23.34 10.32 -0.69
N PRO A 79 24.57 10.86 -0.86
CA PRO A 79 25.52 11.01 0.25
C PRO A 79 25.04 11.89 1.41
N VAL A 80 24.28 12.95 1.12
CA VAL A 80 23.79 13.88 2.15
C VAL A 80 22.60 13.33 2.95
N ILE A 81 21.96 12.25 2.47
CA ILE A 81 20.77 11.63 3.06
C ILE A 81 21.10 10.27 3.67
N ARG A 82 21.92 9.45 3.01
CA ARG A 82 22.17 8.04 3.36
C ARG A 82 22.43 7.79 4.84
N ASP A 83 23.25 8.64 5.44
CA ASP A 83 23.71 8.45 6.82
C ASP A 83 22.79 9.13 7.85
N GLN A 84 21.71 9.80 7.41
CA GLN A 84 20.72 10.44 8.28
C GLN A 84 19.74 9.41 8.90
N PRO A 85 19.11 9.74 10.04
CA PRO A 85 18.02 8.96 10.58
C PRO A 85 16.80 8.96 9.65
N HIS A 86 16.32 7.77 9.31
CA HIS A 86 15.16 7.59 8.44
C HIS A 86 13.97 7.01 9.20
N CYS A 87 12.81 7.60 9.01
CA CYS A 87 11.53 7.03 9.44
C CYS A 87 10.64 6.81 8.22
N LEU A 88 10.37 5.55 7.88
CA LEU A 88 9.48 5.20 6.77
C LEU A 88 8.06 5.02 7.28
N LEU A 89 7.08 5.56 6.58
CA LEU A 89 5.67 5.46 6.90
C LEU A 89 4.96 4.56 5.88
N LEU A 90 4.45 3.43 6.37
CA LEU A 90 3.68 2.46 5.60
C LEU A 90 2.25 2.42 6.16
N PHE A 91 1.53 3.52 5.92
CA PHE A 91 0.15 3.67 6.34
C PHE A 91 -0.81 3.20 5.24
N GLY A 92 -1.95 2.63 5.63
CA GLY A 92 -2.97 2.18 4.68
C GLY A 92 -3.04 0.68 4.45
N LEU A 93 -2.47 -0.11 5.38
CA LEU A 93 -2.59 -1.58 5.39
C LEU A 93 -1.98 -2.28 4.17
N THR A 94 -1.07 -1.60 3.48
CA THR A 94 -0.35 -2.05 2.30
C THR A 94 0.30 -3.41 2.44
N ILE A 95 0.85 -3.70 3.62
CA ILE A 95 1.54 -4.96 3.91
C ILE A 95 0.60 -6.16 3.68
N GLY A 96 -0.70 -5.99 3.88
CA GLY A 96 -1.70 -7.01 3.60
C GLY A 96 -1.82 -7.38 2.11
N ASN A 97 -1.35 -6.56 1.18
CA ASN A 97 -1.43 -6.88 -0.25
C ASN A 97 -0.40 -7.92 -0.69
N PHE A 98 0.60 -8.22 0.15
CA PHE A 98 1.63 -9.21 -0.13
C PHE A 98 1.32 -10.53 0.55
N SER A 99 1.77 -11.64 -0.04
CA SER A 99 1.88 -12.90 0.70
C SER A 99 2.80 -12.72 1.91
N ARG A 100 2.65 -13.55 2.95
CA ARG A 100 3.47 -13.45 4.18
C ARG A 100 4.99 -13.40 3.89
N PRO A 101 5.55 -14.28 3.02
CA PRO A 101 6.98 -14.22 2.70
C PRO A 101 7.36 -12.93 1.96
N ASN A 102 6.51 -12.46 1.04
CA ASN A 102 6.77 -11.23 0.29
C ASN A 102 6.65 -9.98 1.18
N ALA A 103 5.73 -9.98 2.15
CA ALA A 103 5.60 -8.93 3.16
C ALA A 103 6.88 -8.85 4.02
N ALA A 104 7.37 -9.99 4.51
CA ALA A 104 8.61 -10.05 5.28
C ALA A 104 9.81 -9.59 4.44
N LYS A 105 9.92 -10.06 3.20
CA LYS A 105 10.97 -9.64 2.25
C LYS A 105 10.91 -8.13 1.97
N PHE A 106 9.72 -7.58 1.80
CA PHE A 106 9.51 -6.15 1.59
C PHE A 106 10.01 -5.33 2.79
N LEU A 107 9.60 -5.69 4.00
CA LEU A 107 10.07 -5.03 5.24
C LEU A 107 11.58 -5.19 5.44
N HIS A 108 12.14 -6.36 5.14
CA HIS A 108 13.57 -6.61 5.17
C HIS A 108 14.33 -5.72 4.17
N ASN A 109 13.81 -5.56 2.95
CA ASN A 109 14.40 -4.70 1.93
C ASN A 109 14.46 -3.24 2.40
N ILE A 110 13.42 -2.77 3.08
CA ILE A 110 13.41 -1.45 3.72
C ILE A 110 14.50 -1.35 4.78
N ALA A 111 14.58 -2.33 5.67
CA ALA A 111 15.55 -2.35 6.75
C ALA A 111 16.99 -2.26 6.21
N SER A 112 17.31 -3.05 5.19
CA SER A 112 18.65 -3.16 4.60
C SER A 112 19.06 -1.98 3.72
N HIS A 113 18.12 -1.15 3.27
CA HIS A 113 18.43 0.02 2.43
C HIS A 113 18.30 1.32 3.20
N ALA A 114 17.22 1.49 3.96
CA ALA A 114 16.88 2.77 4.55
C ALA A 114 17.29 2.91 6.01
N LEU A 115 17.51 1.82 6.76
CA LEU A 115 17.83 1.93 8.20
C LEU A 115 19.32 1.84 8.50
N VAL A 116 20.17 1.49 7.53
CA VAL A 116 21.59 1.13 7.75
C VAL A 116 22.48 2.30 8.17
N GLY A 117 22.24 3.51 7.68
CA GLY A 117 23.10 4.67 7.98
C GLY A 117 23.04 5.10 9.45
N SER A 118 21.85 5.06 10.06
CA SER A 118 21.61 5.44 11.46
C SER A 118 20.67 4.46 12.18
N PRO A 119 21.03 3.17 12.37
CA PRO A 119 20.08 2.11 12.74
C PRO A 119 19.35 2.32 14.07
N SER A 120 20.02 2.90 15.06
CA SER A 120 19.44 3.15 16.38
C SER A 120 18.40 4.29 16.38
N GLN A 121 18.52 5.21 15.43
CA GLN A 121 17.65 6.39 15.29
C GLN A 121 16.60 6.22 14.18
N SER A 122 16.81 5.29 13.25
CA SER A 122 15.89 4.97 12.18
C SER A 122 14.77 4.02 12.64
N SER A 123 13.63 4.05 11.95
CA SER A 123 12.50 3.16 12.22
C SER A 123 11.53 3.03 11.03
N ILE A 124 10.63 2.05 11.10
CA ILE A 124 9.47 1.95 10.21
C ILE A 124 8.23 2.15 11.08
N LEU A 125 7.33 3.04 10.69
CA LEU A 125 5.99 3.12 11.24
C LEU A 125 5.03 2.50 10.23
N LEU A 126 4.33 1.44 10.60
CA LEU A 126 3.36 0.79 9.72
C LEU A 126 2.03 0.55 10.42
N THR A 127 1.00 0.37 9.61
CA THR A 127 -0.31 -0.11 10.07
C THR A 127 -0.51 -1.56 9.66
N LEU A 128 -1.01 -2.40 10.58
CA LEU A 128 -1.49 -3.75 10.29
C LEU A 128 -2.94 -3.91 10.76
N ASP A 129 -3.66 -4.80 10.08
CA ASP A 129 -5.05 -5.15 10.36
C ASP A 129 -5.11 -6.60 10.84
N SER A 130 -5.62 -6.81 12.06
CA SER A 130 -5.77 -8.11 12.70
C SER A 130 -7.17 -8.71 12.57
N CYS A 131 -8.06 -8.11 11.79
CA CYS A 131 -9.46 -8.55 11.72
C CYS A 131 -9.57 -9.95 11.11
N LYS A 132 -9.85 -10.96 11.94
CA LYS A 132 -10.10 -12.35 11.51
C LYS A 132 -11.57 -12.70 11.36
N VAL A 133 -12.48 -11.74 11.55
CA VAL A 133 -13.93 -11.96 11.45
C VAL A 133 -14.37 -11.84 9.98
N PRO A 134 -14.70 -12.95 9.28
CA PRO A 134 -14.92 -12.92 7.83
C PRO A 134 -16.05 -11.97 7.43
N THR A 135 -17.16 -11.94 8.18
CA THR A 135 -18.30 -11.07 7.88
C THR A 135 -17.93 -9.58 7.98
N LYS A 136 -17.09 -9.19 8.93
CA LYS A 136 -16.60 -7.81 9.07
C LYS A 136 -15.68 -7.44 7.90
N VAL A 137 -14.81 -8.37 7.50
CA VAL A 137 -13.91 -8.20 6.36
C VAL A 137 -14.70 -8.07 5.05
N ILE A 138 -15.57 -9.03 4.75
CA ILE A 138 -16.39 -9.01 3.53
C ILE A 138 -17.21 -7.73 3.47
N ARG A 139 -17.86 -7.32 4.57
CA ARG A 139 -18.61 -6.06 4.63
C ARG A 139 -17.74 -4.83 4.29
N ALA A 140 -16.48 -4.81 4.71
CA ALA A 140 -15.57 -3.72 4.36
C ALA A 140 -15.22 -3.72 2.87
N TYR A 141 -15.03 -4.90 2.26
CA TYR A 141 -14.71 -5.05 0.84
C TYR A 141 -15.93 -5.12 -0.09
N THR A 142 -17.15 -5.00 0.44
CA THR A 142 -18.38 -4.84 -0.33
C THR A 142 -19.13 -3.57 0.03
N ALA A 143 -18.46 -2.66 0.76
CA ALA A 143 -18.98 -1.33 1.06
C ALA A 143 -19.19 -0.51 -0.22
N GLU A 144 -19.96 0.57 -0.09
CA GLU A 144 -20.22 1.51 -1.17
C GLU A 144 -18.93 2.00 -1.82
N GLY A 145 -18.90 2.00 -3.15
CA GLY A 145 -17.72 2.40 -3.94
C GLY A 145 -16.72 1.28 -4.25
N VAL A 146 -16.70 0.16 -3.50
CA VAL A 146 -15.71 -0.91 -3.76
C VAL A 146 -15.96 -1.63 -5.09
N VAL A 147 -17.21 -2.00 -5.39
CA VAL A 147 -17.55 -2.67 -6.65
C VAL A 147 -17.34 -1.75 -7.85
N PRO A 148 -17.81 -0.48 -7.87
CA PRO A 148 -17.47 0.47 -8.92
C PRO A 148 -15.96 0.64 -9.13
N PHE A 149 -15.18 0.76 -8.05
CA PHE A 149 -13.72 0.83 -8.12
C PHE A 149 -13.11 -0.40 -8.78
N ALA A 150 -13.57 -1.60 -8.40
CA ALA A 150 -13.10 -2.85 -9.01
C ALA A 150 -13.38 -2.90 -10.52
N LEU A 151 -14.61 -2.56 -10.93
CA LEU A 151 -15.02 -2.59 -12.33
C LEU A 151 -14.33 -1.50 -13.18
N GLU A 152 -13.91 -0.40 -12.57
CA GLU A 152 -13.15 0.66 -13.26
C GLU A 152 -11.81 0.12 -13.82
N SER A 153 -11.23 -0.92 -13.20
CA SER A 153 -10.03 -1.57 -13.72
C SER A 153 -10.23 -2.18 -15.11
N LEU A 154 -11.45 -2.62 -15.45
CA LEU A 154 -11.77 -3.13 -16.79
C LEU A 154 -11.79 -2.00 -17.83
N LYS A 155 -12.35 -0.85 -17.47
CA LYS A 155 -12.35 0.34 -18.34
C LYS A 155 -10.93 0.82 -18.61
N TYR A 156 -10.09 0.88 -17.56
CA TYR A 156 -8.68 1.17 -17.72
C TYR A 156 -7.96 0.08 -18.53
N GLY A 157 -8.30 -1.19 -18.33
CA GLY A 157 -7.76 -2.31 -19.10
C GLY A 157 -7.96 -2.12 -20.61
N ASN A 158 -9.11 -1.62 -21.05
CA ASN A 158 -9.37 -1.32 -22.46
C ASN A 158 -8.40 -0.28 -23.05
N THR A 159 -7.82 0.62 -22.23
CA THR A 159 -6.83 1.59 -22.73
C THR A 159 -5.44 0.97 -22.95
N LEU A 160 -5.21 -0.26 -22.48
CA LEU A 160 -3.92 -0.96 -22.57
C LEU A 160 -3.82 -1.89 -23.79
N PHE A 161 -4.95 -2.22 -24.43
CA PHE A 161 -4.96 -3.07 -25.61
C PHE A 161 -4.84 -2.26 -26.89
N HIS A 162 -4.09 -2.79 -27.86
CA HIS A 162 -4.05 -2.24 -29.20
C HIS A 162 -5.30 -2.69 -29.97
N GLN A 163 -6.36 -1.89 -29.93
CA GLN A 163 -7.61 -2.18 -30.63
C GLN A 163 -7.89 -1.17 -31.74
N ASN A 164 -8.69 -1.57 -32.73
CA ASN A 164 -9.30 -0.64 -33.67
C ASN A 164 -10.24 0.31 -32.91
N VAL A 165 -10.37 1.55 -33.38
CA VAL A 165 -11.27 2.54 -32.77
C VAL A 165 -12.69 1.97 -32.70
N GLY A 166 -13.22 1.81 -31.48
CA GLY A 166 -14.61 1.39 -31.23
C GLY A 166 -14.81 -0.06 -30.75
N GLU A 167 -13.75 -0.86 -30.63
CA GLU A 167 -13.84 -2.22 -30.07
C GLU A 167 -13.19 -2.27 -28.68
N ASN A 168 -13.97 -2.55 -27.63
CA ASN A 168 -13.48 -2.77 -26.27
C ASN A 168 -13.34 -4.27 -25.99
N VAL A 169 -12.25 -4.72 -25.36
CA VAL A 169 -12.11 -6.11 -24.86
C VAL A 169 -13.11 -6.38 -23.75
N PHE A 170 -13.23 -5.44 -22.81
CA PHE A 170 -14.04 -5.59 -21.62
C PHE A 170 -15.27 -4.69 -21.66
N ASP A 171 -16.44 -5.30 -21.48
CA ASP A 171 -17.66 -4.60 -21.08
C ASP A 171 -17.87 -4.85 -19.57
N PRO A 172 -17.80 -3.84 -18.69
CA PRO A 172 -18.02 -4.03 -17.25
C PRO A 172 -19.31 -4.75 -16.87
N GLU A 173 -20.37 -4.66 -17.69
CA GLU A 173 -21.64 -5.35 -17.45
C GLU A 173 -21.52 -6.88 -17.60
N ASP A 174 -20.57 -7.36 -18.39
CA ASP A 174 -20.25 -8.79 -18.53
C ASP A 174 -19.48 -9.34 -17.32
N TRP A 175 -19.14 -8.52 -16.32
CA TRP A 175 -18.32 -8.91 -15.18
C TRP A 175 -19.01 -8.67 -13.85
N TYR A 176 -18.61 -9.45 -12.84
CA TYR A 176 -18.95 -9.17 -11.45
C TYR A 176 -17.73 -9.22 -10.55
N PHE A 177 -17.80 -8.43 -9.49
CA PHE A 177 -16.84 -8.45 -8.42
C PHE A 177 -17.18 -9.58 -7.43
N LEU A 178 -16.17 -10.40 -7.12
CA LEU A 178 -16.25 -11.47 -6.14
C LEU A 178 -15.31 -11.15 -4.97
N SER A 179 -15.89 -11.00 -3.78
CA SER A 179 -15.19 -10.83 -2.51
C SER A 179 -15.26 -12.13 -1.71
N GLU A 180 -14.10 -12.68 -1.35
CA GLU A 180 -14.00 -13.95 -0.64
C GLU A 180 -13.09 -13.84 0.57
N TRP A 181 -13.37 -14.64 1.60
CA TRP A 181 -12.47 -14.85 2.72
C TRP A 181 -11.80 -16.21 2.59
N ASN A 182 -10.48 -16.22 2.52
CA ASN A 182 -9.69 -17.43 2.52
C ASN A 182 -9.30 -17.79 3.96
N TYR A 183 -9.95 -18.81 4.52
CA TYR A 183 -9.72 -19.27 5.90
C TYR A 183 -8.32 -19.83 6.12
N VAL A 184 -7.75 -20.51 5.11
CA VAL A 184 -6.43 -21.14 5.22
C VAL A 184 -5.33 -20.07 5.27
N LEU A 185 -5.46 -19.02 4.46
CA LEU A 185 -4.46 -17.96 4.36
C LEU A 185 -4.74 -16.77 5.27
N GLY A 186 -5.92 -16.71 5.90
CA GLY A 186 -6.33 -15.60 6.75
C GLY A 186 -6.38 -14.26 6.01
N ARG A 187 -6.93 -14.24 4.79
CA ARG A 187 -6.95 -13.06 3.92
C ARG A 187 -8.26 -12.88 3.18
N HIS A 188 -8.56 -11.64 2.84
CA HIS A 188 -9.54 -11.31 1.79
C HIS A 188 -8.95 -11.56 0.40
N GLU A 189 -9.79 -11.97 -0.55
CA GLU A 189 -9.46 -12.11 -1.97
C GLU A 189 -10.49 -11.36 -2.83
N ALA A 190 -9.99 -10.56 -3.77
CA ALA A 190 -10.77 -9.78 -4.73
C ALA A 190 -10.56 -10.34 -6.13
N SER A 191 -11.65 -10.73 -6.79
CA SER A 191 -11.63 -11.22 -8.17
C SER A 191 -12.67 -10.53 -9.04
N LEU A 192 -12.38 -10.42 -10.32
CA LEU A 192 -13.36 -10.12 -11.36
C LEU A 192 -13.66 -11.42 -12.11
N VAL A 193 -14.94 -11.68 -12.37
CA VAL A 193 -15.41 -12.94 -12.96
C VAL A 193 -16.36 -12.65 -14.14
N PRO A 194 -16.14 -13.24 -15.33
CA PRO A 194 -17.07 -13.12 -16.44
C PRO A 194 -18.40 -13.83 -16.13
N ARG A 195 -19.52 -13.16 -16.40
CA ARG A 195 -20.88 -13.62 -16.11
C ARG A 195 -21.39 -14.62 -17.15
N SER A 196 -21.30 -14.23 -18.42
CA SER A 196 -22.18 -14.77 -19.48
C SER A 196 -21.43 -15.61 -20.53
N LYS A 197 -20.18 -15.23 -20.84
CA LYS A 197 -19.37 -15.75 -21.95
C LYS A 197 -17.88 -15.74 -21.64
N ASP A 198 -17.12 -16.43 -22.49
CA ASP A 198 -15.66 -16.34 -22.51
C ASP A 198 -15.22 -14.99 -23.10
N ILE A 199 -14.13 -14.43 -22.56
CA ILE A 199 -13.57 -13.15 -22.99
C ILE A 199 -12.20 -13.39 -23.62
N LYS A 200 -12.13 -13.24 -24.94
CA LYS A 200 -10.85 -13.27 -25.66
C LYS A 200 -10.16 -11.91 -25.50
N LEU A 201 -8.92 -11.92 -25.00
CA LEU A 201 -8.18 -10.67 -24.79
C LEU A 201 -7.69 -10.06 -26.12
N GLY A 202 -7.40 -8.77 -26.11
CA GLY A 202 -6.81 -8.05 -27.25
C GLY A 202 -5.28 -8.21 -27.29
N ARG A 203 -4.63 -7.73 -28.37
CA ARG A 203 -3.17 -7.68 -28.46
C ARG A 203 -2.59 -6.82 -27.33
N PRO A 204 -1.51 -7.25 -26.64
CA PRO A 204 -0.61 -8.35 -27.01
C PRO A 204 -1.00 -9.74 -26.47
N LEU A 205 -2.18 -9.88 -25.88
CA LEU A 205 -2.65 -11.09 -25.20
C LEU A 205 -3.70 -11.87 -26.01
N ASP A 206 -3.71 -11.74 -27.34
CA ASP A 206 -4.77 -12.28 -28.23
C ASP A 206 -4.91 -13.81 -28.24
N LYS A 207 -3.95 -14.52 -27.63
CA LYS A 207 -3.98 -15.97 -27.42
C LYS A 207 -4.62 -16.38 -26.09
N ILE A 208 -4.92 -15.43 -25.21
CA ILE A 208 -5.50 -15.68 -23.89
C ILE A 208 -7.01 -15.52 -23.98
N VAL A 209 -7.71 -16.51 -23.44
CA VAL A 209 -9.16 -16.49 -23.23
C VAL A 209 -9.39 -16.61 -21.74
N VAL A 210 -10.13 -15.65 -21.17
CA VAL A 210 -10.66 -15.78 -19.81
C VAL A 210 -11.98 -16.50 -19.92
N GLY A 211 -12.06 -17.69 -19.35
CA GLY A 211 -13.26 -18.51 -19.41
C GLY A 211 -14.43 -17.89 -18.66
N LYS A 212 -15.65 -18.21 -19.08
CA LYS A 212 -16.85 -17.95 -18.31
C LYS A 212 -16.69 -18.51 -16.89
N HIS A 213 -17.05 -17.73 -15.88
CA HIS A 213 -16.90 -18.06 -14.46
C HIS A 213 -15.44 -18.24 -13.97
N GLU A 214 -14.44 -17.96 -14.79
CA GLU A 214 -13.05 -17.94 -14.36
C GLU A 214 -12.79 -16.77 -13.41
N LYS A 215 -12.12 -17.06 -12.28
CA LYS A 215 -11.76 -16.06 -11.29
C LYS A 215 -10.45 -15.38 -11.65
N VAL A 216 -10.52 -14.15 -12.14
CA VAL A 216 -9.35 -13.30 -12.32
C VAL A 216 -9.09 -12.54 -11.01
N ARG A 217 -8.24 -13.11 -10.15
CA ARG A 217 -7.86 -12.48 -8.88
C ARG A 217 -6.90 -11.32 -9.13
N PHE A 218 -7.28 -10.13 -8.69
CA PHE A 218 -6.48 -8.92 -8.88
C PHE A 218 -6.03 -8.28 -7.56
N GLY A 219 -6.53 -8.78 -6.43
CA GLY A 219 -6.10 -8.32 -5.12
C GLY A 219 -6.28 -9.34 -4.00
N CYS A 220 -5.53 -9.14 -2.94
CA CYS A 220 -5.76 -9.80 -1.67
C CYS A 220 -5.43 -8.85 -0.51
N SER A 221 -5.94 -9.15 0.69
CA SER A 221 -5.58 -8.42 1.90
C SER A 221 -5.44 -9.40 3.07
N TYR A 222 -4.20 -9.78 3.36
CA TYR A 222 -3.82 -10.57 4.52
C TYR A 222 -4.08 -9.80 5.80
N LYS A 223 -4.58 -10.53 6.79
CA LYS A 223 -4.82 -10.06 8.14
C LYS A 223 -3.84 -10.76 9.07
N PHE A 224 -3.31 -10.04 10.05
CA PHE A 224 -2.22 -10.49 10.90
C PHE A 224 -2.68 -10.51 12.36
N ASP A 225 -2.88 -11.70 12.93
CA ASP A 225 -3.02 -11.82 14.37
C ASP A 225 -1.66 -11.63 15.09
N SER A 226 -1.63 -11.86 16.40
CA SER A 226 -0.43 -11.64 17.21
C SER A 226 0.74 -12.53 16.83
N GLU A 227 0.50 -13.80 16.52
CA GLU A 227 1.56 -14.78 16.21
C GLU A 227 2.11 -14.52 14.81
N GLU A 228 1.20 -14.36 13.85
CA GLU A 228 1.51 -14.06 12.47
C GLU A 228 2.25 -12.71 12.29
N ARG A 229 1.91 -11.71 13.10
CA ARG A 229 2.62 -10.43 13.14
C ARG A 229 4.05 -10.60 13.67
N LYS A 230 4.20 -11.36 14.76
CA LYS A 230 5.52 -11.64 15.36
C LYS A 230 6.42 -12.33 14.33
N GLU A 231 5.91 -13.37 13.67
CA GLU A 231 6.63 -14.09 12.61
C GLU A 231 7.00 -13.16 11.45
N LEU A 232 6.08 -12.28 11.01
CA LEU A 232 6.35 -11.29 9.97
C LEU A 232 7.56 -10.40 10.33
N PHE A 233 7.60 -9.87 11.56
CA PHE A 233 8.66 -8.96 11.98
C PHE A 233 9.99 -9.70 12.17
N GLU A 234 9.97 -10.86 12.83
CA GLU A 234 11.17 -11.68 13.05
C GLU A 234 11.79 -12.13 11.73
N THR A 235 10.98 -12.61 10.78
CA THR A 235 11.44 -13.00 9.43
C THR A 235 12.04 -11.82 8.66
N ALA A 236 11.56 -10.59 8.91
CA ALA A 236 12.10 -9.39 8.30
C ALA A 236 13.41 -8.89 8.96
N GLY A 237 13.85 -9.49 10.08
CA GLY A 237 14.98 -8.99 10.87
C GLY A 237 14.63 -7.73 11.68
N LEU A 238 13.35 -7.56 12.00
CA LEU A 238 12.80 -6.40 12.68
C LEU A 238 12.13 -6.82 13.99
N ARG A 239 11.96 -5.85 14.89
CA ARG A 239 11.15 -5.99 16.10
C ARG A 239 10.26 -4.77 16.26
N ASP A 240 9.04 -4.96 16.75
CA ASP A 240 8.24 -3.85 17.21
C ASP A 240 8.74 -3.35 18.56
N VAL A 241 8.84 -2.03 18.68
CA VAL A 241 9.31 -1.35 19.90
C VAL A 241 8.22 -0.53 20.57
N LYS A 242 7.17 -0.19 19.82
CA LYS A 242 5.96 0.47 20.28
C LYS A 242 4.78 0.05 19.42
N SER A 243 3.60 0.03 20.02
CA SER A 243 2.33 -0.17 19.33
C SER A 243 1.30 0.84 19.82
N TRP A 244 0.38 1.23 18.94
CA TRP A 244 -0.74 2.11 19.24
C TRP A 244 -2.00 1.52 18.63
N SER A 245 -2.97 1.22 19.49
CA SER A 245 -4.28 0.67 19.11
C SER A 245 -5.38 1.41 19.85
N LYS A 246 -6.62 1.23 19.37
CA LYS A 246 -7.84 1.70 20.04
C LYS A 246 -8.70 0.49 20.34
N GLU A 247 -9.30 0.46 21.52
CA GLU A 247 -10.24 -0.60 21.89
C GLU A 247 -11.36 -0.74 20.84
N GLY A 248 -11.66 -1.98 20.46
CA GLY A 248 -12.63 -2.32 19.41
C GLY A 248 -12.15 -2.09 17.96
N CYS A 249 -10.91 -1.61 17.76
CA CYS A 249 -10.30 -1.45 16.44
C CYS A 249 -9.30 -2.58 16.15
N ASP A 250 -9.45 -3.24 14.99
CA ASP A 250 -8.51 -4.28 14.55
C ASP A 250 -7.26 -3.71 13.87
N VAL A 251 -7.22 -2.40 13.63
CA VAL A 251 -6.08 -1.72 13.03
C VAL A 251 -5.24 -1.07 14.10
N ALA A 252 -3.95 -1.35 14.07
CA ALA A 252 -2.97 -0.77 14.98
C ALA A 252 -1.74 -0.26 14.23
N PHE A 253 -1.09 0.73 14.81
CA PHE A 253 0.21 1.23 14.38
C PHE A 253 1.31 0.51 15.14
N TYR A 254 2.42 0.23 14.45
CA TYR A 254 3.61 -0.39 15.03
C TYR A 254 4.84 0.42 14.63
N GLN A 255 5.73 0.65 15.59
CA GLN A 255 7.07 1.15 15.33
C GLN A 255 8.04 -0.02 15.30
N LEU A 256 8.68 -0.25 14.16
CA LEU A 256 9.69 -1.27 14.00
C LEU A 256 11.09 -0.67 14.00
N LYS A 257 12.04 -1.43 14.54
CA LYS A 257 13.48 -1.17 14.44
C LYS A 257 14.20 -2.47 14.08
N CYS A 258 15.41 -2.35 13.55
CA CYS A 258 16.29 -3.51 13.38
C CYS A 258 16.50 -4.21 14.72
N CYS A 259 16.58 -5.54 14.69
CA CYS A 259 17.08 -6.30 15.82
C CYS A 259 18.50 -5.83 16.17
N PRO A 260 18.86 -5.73 17.45
CA PRO A 260 20.25 -5.53 17.84
C PRO A 260 21.10 -6.69 17.27
N ASN A 261 22.31 -6.37 16.81
CA ASN A 261 23.32 -7.38 16.52
C ASN A 261 23.77 -8.09 17.80
#